data_AF-A0A3Q3J5Y3-F1
#
_entry.id   AF-A0A3Q3J5Y3-F1
#
_cell.length_a   1.000
_cell.length_b   1.000
_cell.length_c   1.000
_cell.angle_alpha   90.00
_cell.angle_beta   90.00
_cell.angle_gamma   90.00
#
_symmetry.space_group_name_H-M   'P 1'
#
loop_
_entity.id
_entity.type
_entity.pdbx_description
1 polymer ?
#
loop_
_entity_poly.entity_id
_entity_poly.type
_entity_poly.pdbx_seq_one_letter_code
_entity_poly.pdbx_strand_id
1 'polypeptide(L)'
;MDYLSEREMAQIAKLQRESGVQQLSSHFSWPESYDEQRCFHQEFVYDVAMFAAACGFPWSNVIQAAVIAKDIFLQLDALDVPKLLSLLRDALSECLPNLTLFHQLEFTKFLTDTCVARRKLFQAVLGGALNTPTVQLHLEVQLPPTPCPLAQGTDLYEWEHQCQEAEFTSILQQKEDEL
;
A
#
# COMPACT_ATOMS: atom_id res chain seq x y z
N MET A 1 -8.34 -30.01 9.01
CA MET A 1 -7.86 -29.23 7.86
C MET A 1 -8.37 -29.95 6.63
N ASP A 2 -9.24 -29.31 5.85
CA ASP A 2 -9.62 -29.85 4.55
C ASP A 2 -8.43 -29.67 3.63
N TYR A 3 -7.86 -30.78 3.16
CA TYR A 3 -6.69 -30.78 2.31
C TYR A 3 -7.06 -30.15 0.97
N LEU A 4 -6.58 -28.94 0.71
CA LEU A 4 -6.64 -28.31 -0.62
C LEU A 4 -6.02 -29.27 -1.63
N SER A 5 -6.82 -29.79 -2.55
CA SER A 5 -6.35 -30.76 -3.54
C SER A 5 -5.68 -30.06 -4.73
N GLU A 6 -4.80 -30.79 -5.42
CA GLU A 6 -4.15 -30.28 -6.64
C GLU A 6 -5.15 -29.85 -7.73
N ARG A 7 -6.30 -30.56 -7.82
CA ARG A 7 -7.36 -30.23 -8.77
C ARG A 7 -8.07 -28.94 -8.41
N GLU A 8 -8.36 -28.73 -7.13
CA GLU A 8 -8.98 -27.49 -6.65
C GLU A 8 -8.04 -26.31 -6.83
N MET A 9 -6.75 -26.46 -6.51
CA MET A 9 -5.75 -25.41 -6.75
C MET A 9 -5.68 -25.02 -8.24
N ALA A 10 -5.72 -26.01 -9.14
CA ALA A 10 -5.76 -25.76 -10.58
C ALA A 10 -7.04 -25.08 -11.05
N GLN A 11 -8.18 -25.27 -10.36
CA GLN A 11 -9.42 -24.55 -10.63
C GLN A 11 -9.36 -23.12 -10.11
N ILE A 12 -8.86 -22.92 -8.89
CA ILE A 12 -8.65 -21.61 -8.28
C ILE A 12 -7.77 -20.73 -9.17
N ALA A 13 -6.69 -21.29 -9.73
CA ALA A 13 -5.78 -20.56 -10.63
C ALA A 13 -6.43 -20.06 -11.94
N LYS A 14 -7.62 -20.57 -12.30
CA LYS A 14 -8.38 -20.14 -13.48
C LYS A 14 -9.42 -19.08 -13.17
N LEU A 15 -9.68 -18.81 -11.90
CA LEU A 15 -10.66 -17.81 -11.48
C LEU A 15 -10.11 -16.39 -11.67
N GLN A 16 -11.01 -15.41 -11.73
CA GLN A 16 -10.61 -14.02 -11.58
C GLN A 16 -10.05 -13.78 -10.17
N ARG A 17 -9.14 -12.81 -10.05
CA ARG A 17 -8.33 -12.56 -8.85
C ARG A 17 -9.15 -12.55 -7.56
N GLU A 18 -10.23 -11.77 -7.51
CA GLU A 18 -11.07 -11.61 -6.32
C GLU A 18 -11.70 -12.94 -5.87
N SER A 19 -12.31 -13.66 -6.81
CA SER A 19 -12.89 -14.99 -6.56
C SER A 19 -11.82 -16.02 -6.19
N GLY A 20 -10.64 -15.94 -6.82
CA GLY A 20 -9.49 -16.80 -6.53
C GLY A 20 -8.96 -16.60 -5.12
N VAL A 21 -8.81 -15.34 -4.68
CA VAL A 21 -8.42 -14.98 -3.32
C VAL A 21 -9.42 -15.54 -2.32
N GLN A 22 -10.72 -15.31 -2.53
CA GLN A 22 -11.76 -15.80 -1.61
C GLN A 22 -11.78 -17.34 -1.53
N GLN A 23 -11.74 -18.02 -2.68
CA GLN A 23 -11.75 -19.49 -2.74
C GLN A 23 -10.51 -20.07 -2.07
N LEU A 24 -9.31 -19.61 -2.41
CA LEU A 24 -8.08 -20.04 -1.76
C LEU A 24 -8.12 -19.78 -0.25
N SER A 25 -8.65 -18.63 0.14
CA SER A 25 -8.72 -18.24 1.55
C SER A 25 -9.66 -19.10 2.38
N SER A 26 -10.68 -19.71 1.77
CA SER A 26 -11.58 -20.62 2.48
C SER A 26 -10.89 -21.90 2.97
N HIS A 27 -9.75 -22.27 2.36
CA HIS A 27 -8.95 -23.44 2.75
C HIS A 27 -7.99 -23.17 3.91
N PHE A 28 -7.86 -21.92 4.37
CA PHE A 28 -6.95 -21.56 5.45
C PHE A 28 -7.70 -21.03 6.67
N SER A 29 -7.20 -21.38 7.85
CA SER A 29 -7.55 -20.68 9.09
C SER A 29 -6.71 -19.41 9.21
N TRP A 30 -7.39 -18.27 9.30
CA TRP A 30 -6.77 -16.96 9.43
C TRP A 30 -6.74 -16.54 10.90
N PRO A 31 -5.69 -15.85 11.37
CA PRO A 31 -5.67 -15.26 12.71
C PRO A 31 -6.84 -14.27 12.90
N GLU A 32 -7.25 -14.07 14.14
CA GLU A 32 -8.20 -13.03 14.55
C GLU A 32 -7.52 -11.65 14.43
N SER A 33 -7.34 -11.17 13.19
CA SER A 33 -6.79 -9.85 12.88
C SER A 33 -7.90 -8.88 12.45
N TYR A 34 -7.60 -7.57 12.39
CA TYR A 34 -8.47 -6.59 11.75
C TYR A 34 -8.80 -6.99 10.31
N ASP A 35 -10.01 -6.67 9.83
CA ASP A 35 -10.50 -7.08 8.51
C ASP A 35 -9.55 -6.68 7.37
N GLU A 36 -8.96 -5.48 7.43
CA GLU A 36 -8.02 -5.00 6.41
C GLU A 36 -6.70 -5.78 6.38
N GLN A 37 -6.15 -6.12 7.57
CA GLN A 37 -4.95 -6.93 7.69
C GLN A 37 -5.18 -8.34 7.16
N ARG A 38 -6.36 -8.89 7.43
CA ARG A 38 -6.77 -10.20 6.91
C ARG A 38 -6.87 -10.19 5.39
N CYS A 39 -7.52 -9.19 4.79
CA CYS A 39 -7.61 -9.06 3.33
C CYS A 39 -6.21 -9.01 2.69
N PHE A 40 -5.30 -8.21 3.26
CA PHE A 40 -3.94 -8.11 2.74
C PHE A 40 -3.14 -9.41 2.87
N HIS A 41 -3.31 -10.14 3.98
CA HIS A 41 -2.71 -11.46 4.18
C HIS A 41 -3.20 -12.46 3.13
N GLN A 42 -4.50 -12.47 2.86
CA GLN A 42 -5.14 -13.34 1.87
C GLN A 42 -4.65 -13.05 0.45
N GLU A 43 -4.57 -11.76 0.07
CA GLU A 43 -4.04 -11.36 -1.22
C GLU A 43 -2.57 -11.74 -1.39
N PHE A 44 -1.75 -11.58 -0.35
CA PHE A 44 -0.35 -11.98 -0.39
C PHE A 44 -0.19 -13.48 -0.64
N VAL A 45 -0.95 -14.31 0.09
CA VAL A 45 -0.93 -15.77 -0.08
C VAL A 45 -1.33 -16.16 -1.50
N TYR A 46 -2.37 -15.52 -2.04
CA TYR A 46 -2.82 -15.75 -3.41
C TYR A 46 -1.77 -15.34 -4.45
N ASP A 47 -1.18 -14.14 -4.32
CA ASP A 47 -0.16 -13.64 -5.24
C ASP A 47 1.04 -14.60 -5.32
N VAL A 48 1.50 -15.13 -4.19
CA VAL A 48 2.61 -16.11 -4.13
C VAL A 48 2.23 -17.43 -4.80
N ALA A 49 1.03 -17.94 -4.55
CA ALA A 49 0.54 -19.17 -5.17
C ALA A 49 0.42 -19.02 -6.70
N MET A 50 -0.12 -17.90 -7.17
CA MET A 50 -0.26 -17.62 -8.60
C MET A 50 1.09 -17.44 -9.29
N PHE A 51 2.06 -16.83 -8.62
CA PHE A 51 3.43 -16.76 -9.13
C PHE A 51 4.02 -18.16 -9.30
N ALA A 52 3.91 -19.03 -8.29
CA ALA A 52 4.39 -20.41 -8.36
C ALA A 52 3.71 -21.19 -9.52
N ALA A 53 2.40 -21.02 -9.69
CA ALA A 53 1.66 -21.63 -10.80
C ALA A 53 2.13 -21.11 -12.17
N ALA A 54 2.39 -19.80 -12.30
CA ALA A 54 2.88 -19.18 -13.53
C ALA A 54 4.31 -19.64 -13.89
N CYS A 55 5.15 -19.92 -12.90
CA CYS A 55 6.46 -20.55 -13.08
C CYS A 55 6.38 -22.05 -13.43
N GLY A 56 5.18 -22.62 -13.54
CA GLY A 56 4.99 -24.02 -13.92
C GLY A 56 5.30 -25.02 -12.81
N PHE A 57 5.19 -24.61 -11.55
CA PHE A 57 5.42 -25.52 -10.43
C PHE A 57 4.35 -26.64 -10.44
N PRO A 58 4.69 -27.86 -9.99
CA PRO A 58 3.69 -28.87 -9.70
C PRO A 58 2.64 -28.34 -8.72
N TRP A 59 1.38 -28.75 -8.86
CA TRP A 59 0.29 -28.22 -8.03
C TRP A 59 0.50 -28.44 -6.52
N SER A 60 1.12 -29.55 -6.12
CA SER A 60 1.56 -29.80 -4.74
C SER A 60 2.52 -28.71 -4.24
N ASN A 61 3.48 -28.28 -5.07
CA ASN A 61 4.41 -27.21 -4.74
C ASN A 61 3.73 -25.84 -4.75
N VAL A 62 2.72 -25.61 -5.58
CA VAL A 62 1.91 -24.39 -5.57
C VAL A 62 1.11 -24.27 -4.26
N ILE A 63 0.49 -25.36 -3.82
CA ILE A 63 -0.21 -25.44 -2.53
C ILE A 63 0.77 -25.15 -1.40
N GLN A 64 1.96 -25.78 -1.45
CA GLN A 64 2.98 -25.56 -0.44
C GLN A 64 3.48 -24.12 -0.42
N ALA A 65 3.64 -23.46 -1.58
CA ALA A 65 4.00 -22.05 -1.67
C ALA A 65 2.96 -21.15 -0.99
N ALA A 66 1.66 -21.47 -1.13
CA ALA A 66 0.59 -20.75 -0.44
C ALA A 66 0.67 -20.92 1.09
N VAL A 67 0.93 -22.15 1.57
CA VAL A 67 1.11 -22.46 3.00
C VAL A 67 2.29 -21.65 3.57
N ILE A 68 3.44 -21.68 2.89
CA ILE A 68 4.63 -20.91 3.28
C ILE A 68 4.33 -19.42 3.34
N ALA A 69 3.69 -18.86 2.29
CA ALA A 69 3.35 -17.45 2.25
C ALA A 69 2.48 -17.05 3.44
N LYS A 70 1.53 -17.90 3.82
CA LYS A 70 0.66 -17.65 4.97
C LYS A 70 1.49 -17.51 6.25
N ASP A 71 2.45 -18.40 6.46
CA ASP A 71 3.22 -18.45 7.70
C ASP A 71 4.35 -17.41 7.75
N ILE A 72 4.92 -17.05 6.60
CA ILE A 72 5.93 -15.98 6.48
C ILE A 72 5.31 -14.62 6.78
N PHE A 73 4.09 -14.35 6.30
CA PHE A 73 3.44 -13.04 6.44
C PHE A 73 3.39 -12.56 7.90
N LEU A 74 3.08 -13.44 8.85
CA LEU A 74 3.01 -13.08 10.28
C LEU A 74 4.37 -12.73 10.88
N GLN A 75 5.45 -13.20 10.26
CA GLN A 75 6.82 -12.94 10.69
C GLN A 75 7.42 -11.70 10.01
N LEU A 76 6.68 -11.07 9.08
CA LEU A 76 7.11 -9.85 8.40
C LEU A 76 6.99 -8.59 9.25
N ASP A 77 6.34 -8.64 10.42
CA ASP A 77 6.15 -7.49 11.31
C ASP A 77 7.49 -6.87 11.76
N ALA A 78 8.43 -7.72 12.15
CA ALA A 78 9.77 -7.33 12.58
C ALA A 78 10.80 -7.42 11.44
N LEU A 79 10.51 -6.79 10.29
CA LEU A 79 11.27 -6.95 9.05
C LEU A 79 12.71 -6.42 9.15
N ASP A 80 13.61 -7.24 9.68
CA ASP A 80 15.05 -7.13 9.52
C ASP A 80 15.47 -7.94 8.30
N VAL A 81 16.12 -7.30 7.32
CA VAL A 81 16.40 -7.92 5.99
C VAL A 81 17.17 -9.24 6.12
N PRO A 82 18.20 -9.38 6.97
CA PRO A 82 18.86 -10.66 7.21
C PRO A 82 17.94 -11.74 7.78
N LYS A 83 17.00 -11.38 8.68
CA LYS A 83 16.02 -12.34 9.24
C LYS A 83 15.02 -12.79 8.18
N LEU A 84 14.58 -11.88 7.32
CA LEU A 84 13.71 -12.22 6.18
C LEU A 84 14.42 -13.21 5.26
N LEU A 85 15.69 -12.97 4.93
CA LEU A 85 16.47 -13.85 4.07
C LEU A 85 16.67 -15.24 4.70
N SER A 86 16.89 -15.32 6.02
CA SER A 86 16.96 -16.62 6.71
C SER A 86 15.62 -17.34 6.70
N LEU A 87 14.51 -16.63 6.97
CA LEU A 87 13.16 -17.22 6.94
C LEU A 87 12.80 -17.75 5.55
N LEU A 88 13.11 -16.98 4.50
CA LEU A 88 12.90 -17.42 3.13
C LEU A 88 13.75 -18.65 2.81
N ARG A 89 15.05 -18.63 3.15
CA ARG A 89 15.92 -19.79 2.93
C ARG A 89 15.39 -21.04 3.61
N ASP A 90 15.03 -20.94 4.88
CA ASP A 90 14.60 -22.08 5.69
C ASP A 90 13.28 -22.64 5.13
N ALA A 91 12.30 -21.77 4.86
CA ALA A 91 11.03 -22.16 4.25
C ALA A 91 11.19 -22.84 2.88
N LEU A 92 12.10 -22.33 2.02
CA LEU A 92 12.37 -22.94 0.71
C LEU A 92 13.05 -24.30 0.82
N SER A 93 13.97 -24.44 1.77
CA SER A 93 14.72 -25.67 1.98
C SER A 93 13.85 -26.80 2.53
N GLU A 94 12.91 -26.49 3.43
CA GLU A 94 12.05 -27.49 4.07
C GLU A 94 10.86 -27.89 3.21
N CYS A 95 10.28 -26.92 2.48
CA CYS A 95 8.98 -27.10 1.87
C CYS A 95 9.04 -27.36 0.37
N LEU A 96 10.12 -26.96 -0.31
CA LEU A 96 10.24 -27.10 -1.76
C LEU A 96 11.54 -27.82 -2.19
N PRO A 97 11.85 -29.00 -1.61
CA PRO A 97 13.12 -29.70 -1.86
C PRO A 97 13.26 -30.21 -3.30
N ASN A 98 12.13 -30.41 -4.00
CA ASN A 98 12.08 -30.98 -5.34
C ASN A 98 12.07 -29.93 -6.47
N LEU A 99 12.17 -28.63 -6.14
CA LEU A 99 12.26 -27.59 -7.17
C LEU A 99 13.63 -27.61 -7.85
N THR A 100 13.64 -27.31 -9.15
CA THR A 100 14.89 -27.07 -9.87
C THR A 100 15.57 -25.81 -9.31
N LEU A 101 16.90 -25.74 -9.45
CA LEU A 101 17.68 -24.59 -9.00
C LEU A 101 17.21 -23.27 -9.65
N PHE A 102 16.73 -23.34 -10.89
CA PHE A 102 16.12 -22.21 -11.58
C PHE A 102 14.84 -21.73 -10.88
N HIS A 103 13.91 -22.65 -10.59
CA HIS A 103 12.65 -22.33 -9.90
C HIS A 103 12.89 -21.80 -8.48
N GLN A 104 13.86 -22.36 -7.76
CA GLN A 104 14.25 -21.86 -6.44
C GLN A 104 14.75 -20.41 -6.51
N LEU A 105 15.59 -20.08 -7.49
CA LEU A 105 16.13 -18.74 -7.67
C LEU A 105 15.02 -17.74 -8.02
N GLU A 106 14.16 -18.06 -8.98
CA GLU A 106 13.05 -17.17 -9.38
C GLU A 106 12.08 -16.90 -8.23
N PHE A 107 11.72 -17.95 -7.48
CA PHE A 107 10.79 -17.84 -6.38
C PHE A 107 11.39 -17.09 -5.18
N THR A 108 12.69 -17.31 -4.89
CA THR A 108 13.42 -16.52 -3.88
C THR A 108 13.44 -15.05 -4.26
N LYS A 109 13.75 -14.75 -5.53
CA LYS A 109 13.79 -13.38 -6.03
C LYS A 109 12.43 -12.72 -5.91
N PHE A 110 11.38 -13.37 -6.40
CA PHE A 110 10.01 -12.85 -6.32
C PHE A 110 9.57 -12.57 -4.89
N LEU A 111 9.80 -13.50 -3.96
CA LEU A 111 9.42 -13.30 -2.56
C LEU A 111 10.22 -12.17 -1.91
N THR A 112 11.52 -12.10 -2.17
CA THR A 112 12.37 -11.03 -1.64
C THR A 112 11.92 -9.67 -2.18
N ASP A 113 11.72 -9.56 -3.49
CA ASP A 113 11.27 -8.33 -4.16
C ASP A 113 9.88 -7.91 -3.64
N THR A 114 8.95 -8.85 -3.50
CA THR A 114 7.59 -8.58 -2.99
C THR A 114 7.63 -8.12 -1.54
N CYS A 115 8.38 -8.80 -0.68
CA CYS A 115 8.51 -8.46 0.74
C CYS A 115 9.21 -7.11 0.93
N VAL A 116 10.25 -6.82 0.14
CA VAL A 116 10.99 -5.55 0.19
C VAL A 116 10.15 -4.40 -0.39
N ALA A 117 9.54 -4.57 -1.57
CA ALA A 117 8.75 -3.53 -2.22
C ALA A 117 7.52 -3.15 -1.39
N ARG A 118 6.86 -4.15 -0.79
CA ARG A 118 5.69 -3.93 0.08
C ARG A 118 6.08 -3.79 1.56
N ARG A 119 7.37 -3.67 1.91
CA ARG A 119 7.84 -3.57 3.31
C ARG A 119 7.11 -2.51 4.12
N LYS A 120 6.94 -1.30 3.57
CA LYS A 120 6.23 -0.20 4.26
C LYS A 120 4.75 -0.53 4.50
N LEU A 121 4.13 -1.23 3.55
CA LEU A 121 2.74 -1.70 3.67
C LEU A 121 2.65 -2.80 4.73
N PHE A 122 3.54 -3.80 4.70
CA PHE A 122 3.61 -4.83 5.74
C PHE A 122 3.84 -4.20 7.12
N GLN A 123 4.73 -3.22 7.26
CA GLN A 123 4.95 -2.51 8.53
C GLN A 123 3.69 -1.74 8.99
N ALA A 124 2.98 -1.08 8.08
CA ALA A 124 1.75 -0.36 8.42
C ALA A 124 0.59 -1.29 8.81
N VAL A 125 0.50 -2.45 8.13
CA VAL A 125 -0.58 -3.43 8.29
C VAL A 125 -0.33 -4.39 9.46
N LEU A 126 0.92 -4.83 9.66
CA LEU A 126 1.31 -5.83 10.67
C LEU A 126 1.74 -5.20 11.99
N GLY A 127 2.53 -4.13 11.92
CA GLY A 127 2.99 -3.43 13.13
C GLY A 127 1.88 -2.67 13.81
N GLY A 128 0.66 -2.70 13.27
CA GLY A 128 -0.32 -1.65 13.45
C GLY A 128 0.29 -0.29 13.08
N ALA A 129 -0.55 0.71 12.91
CA ALA A 129 -0.12 1.99 13.45
C ALA A 129 0.00 1.78 14.98
N LEU A 130 1.16 1.30 15.46
CA LEU A 130 1.53 1.31 16.87
C LEU A 130 1.43 2.77 17.35
N ASN A 131 0.28 3.10 17.92
CA ASN A 131 0.09 4.15 18.90
C ASN A 131 0.52 5.58 18.51
N THR A 132 0.55 5.96 17.23
CA THR A 132 0.18 7.37 16.97
C THR A 132 -1.30 7.43 17.29
N PRO A 133 -1.73 8.14 18.36
CA PRO A 133 -3.13 8.48 18.45
C PRO A 133 -3.44 9.13 17.12
N THR A 134 -4.27 8.49 16.29
CA THR A 134 -4.86 9.17 15.15
C THR A 134 -5.61 10.31 15.80
N VAL A 135 -4.96 11.48 15.88
CA VAL A 135 -5.59 12.69 16.36
C VAL A 135 -6.60 12.97 15.27
N GLN A 136 -7.81 12.44 15.46
CA GLN A 136 -8.95 12.74 14.64
C GLN A 136 -9.31 14.19 14.97
N LEU A 137 -8.52 15.10 14.41
CA LEU A 137 -8.74 16.53 14.46
C LEU A 137 -10.00 16.77 13.64
N HIS A 138 -11.13 16.90 14.33
CA HIS A 138 -12.31 17.55 13.79
C HIS A 138 -11.95 19.01 13.56
N LEU A 139 -11.36 19.28 12.39
CA LEU A 139 -11.18 20.63 11.89
C LEU A 139 -12.51 21.02 11.24
N GLU A 140 -13.21 21.95 11.89
CA GLU A 140 -14.30 22.67 11.23
C GLU A 140 -13.69 23.47 10.09
N VAL A 141 -13.94 23.03 8.86
CA VAL A 141 -13.56 23.77 7.67
C VAL A 141 -14.47 24.98 7.60
N GLN A 142 -13.99 26.14 8.06
CA GLN A 142 -14.72 27.38 7.86
C GLN A 142 -14.76 27.70 6.38
N LEU A 143 -15.98 27.93 5.87
CA LEU A 143 -16.15 28.39 4.51
C LEU A 143 -15.50 29.77 4.38
N PRO A 144 -14.77 30.04 3.28
CA PRO A 144 -14.30 31.40 3.02
C PRO A 144 -15.50 32.35 3.01
N PRO A 145 -15.33 33.59 3.50
CA PRO A 145 -16.42 34.56 3.49
C PRO A 145 -16.96 34.71 2.06
N THR A 146 -18.28 34.84 1.94
CA THR A 146 -18.90 35.05 0.64
C THR A 146 -18.30 36.29 0.00
N PRO A 147 -17.78 36.21 -1.24
CA PRO A 147 -17.21 37.37 -1.90
C PRO A 147 -18.27 38.46 -2.06
N CYS A 148 -17.86 39.72 -1.93
CA CYS A 148 -18.74 40.84 -2.15
C CYS A 148 -19.30 40.82 -3.59
N PRO A 149 -20.53 41.30 -3.81
CA PRO A 149 -21.08 41.44 -5.16
C PRO A 149 -20.14 42.24 -6.06
N LEU A 150 -20.04 41.85 -7.33
CA LEU A 150 -19.21 42.55 -8.33
C LEU A 150 -19.57 44.04 -8.46
N ALA A 151 -20.84 44.40 -8.20
CA ALA A 151 -21.30 45.80 -8.18
C ALA A 151 -20.65 46.68 -7.10
N GLN A 152 -19.97 46.08 -6.11
CA GLN A 152 -19.19 46.78 -5.09
C GLN A 152 -17.70 46.84 -5.46
N GLY A 153 -17.28 46.19 -6.56
CA GLY A 153 -15.93 46.29 -7.08
C GLY A 153 -15.71 47.63 -7.78
N THR A 154 -14.49 48.13 -7.71
CA THR A 154 -14.03 49.25 -8.53
C THR A 154 -13.63 48.72 -9.90
N ASP A 155 -13.93 49.46 -10.97
CA ASP A 155 -13.45 49.12 -12.30
C ASP A 155 -11.92 49.10 -12.32
N LEU A 156 -11.32 48.20 -13.11
CA LEU A 156 -9.88 48.03 -13.16
C LEU A 156 -9.17 49.33 -13.57
N TYR A 157 -9.72 50.05 -14.55
CA TYR A 157 -9.14 51.28 -15.05
C TYR A 157 -9.25 52.42 -14.03
N GLU A 158 -10.39 52.51 -13.33
CA GLU A 158 -10.58 53.48 -12.25
C GLU A 158 -9.64 53.21 -11.06
N TRP A 159 -9.42 51.95 -10.72
CA TRP A 159 -8.50 51.56 -9.65
C TRP A 159 -7.03 51.87 -10.00
N GLU A 160 -6.62 51.59 -11.24
CA GLU A 160 -5.27 51.92 -11.73
C GLU A 160 -5.02 53.43 -11.71
N HIS A 161 -6.02 54.22 -12.11
CA HIS A 161 -5.93 55.69 -12.06
C HIS A 161 -5.76 56.20 -10.63
N GLN A 162 -6.57 55.70 -9.69
CA GLN A 162 -6.49 56.10 -8.28
C GLN A 162 -5.15 55.72 -7.65
N CYS A 163 -4.58 54.55 -8.00
CA CYS A 163 -3.26 54.16 -7.56
C CYS A 163 -2.17 55.13 -8.04
N GLN A 164 -2.22 55.52 -9.31
CA GLN A 164 -1.28 56.49 -9.89
C GLN A 164 -1.41 57.87 -9.24
N GLU A 165 -2.65 58.36 -9.04
CA GLU A 165 -2.90 59.64 -8.38
C GLU A 165 -2.39 59.65 -6.94
N ALA A 166 -2.60 58.57 -6.18
CA ALA A 166 -2.09 58.45 -4.82
C ALA A 166 -0.56 58.44 -4.77
N GLU A 167 0.10 57.76 -5.72
CA GLU A 167 1.55 57.75 -5.86
C GLU A 167 2.09 59.14 -6.17
N PHE A 168 1.52 59.84 -7.15
CA PHE A 168 1.92 61.20 -7.48
C PHE A 168 1.69 62.18 -6.31
N THR A 169 0.57 62.04 -5.60
CA THR A 169 0.26 62.89 -4.44
C THR A 169 1.28 62.66 -3.32
N SER A 170 1.65 61.40 -3.05
CA SER A 170 2.68 61.06 -2.06
C SER A 170 4.05 61.59 -2.44
N ILE A 171 4.42 61.52 -3.72
CA ILE A 171 5.70 62.06 -4.22
C ILE A 171 5.73 63.59 -4.09
N LEU A 172 4.62 64.27 -4.41
CA LEU A 172 4.51 65.72 -4.25
C LEU A 172 4.63 66.13 -2.79
N GLN A 173 3.95 65.44 -1.88
CA GLN A 173 4.02 65.70 -0.44
C GLN A 173 5.44 65.53 0.11
N GLN A 174 6.13 64.46 -0.30
CA GLN A 174 7.53 64.27 0.08
C GLN A 174 8.43 65.40 -0.44
N LYS A 175 8.17 65.90 -1.64
CA LYS A 175 8.96 67.01 -2.22
C LYS A 175 8.67 68.35 -1.55
N GLU A 176 7.45 68.56 -1.05
CA GLU A 176 7.08 69.74 -0.27
C GLU A 176 7.67 69.70 1.14
N ASP A 177 7.75 68.53 1.78
CA ASP A 177 8.38 68.35 3.09
C ASP A 177 9.93 68.45 3.06
N GLU A 178 10.54 68.30 1.87
CA GLU A 178 11.99 68.43 1.62
C GLU A 178 12.45 69.89 1.36
N LEU A 179 11.53 70.86 1.32
CA LEU A 179 11.76 72.31 1.07
C LEU A 179 11.79 73.14 2.37
#